data_AF-A0AAV8R7F3-F1
#
_entry.id   AF-A0AAV8R7F3-F1
#
_cell.length_a   1.000
_cell.length_b   1.000
_cell.length_c   1.000
_cell.angle_alpha   90.00
_cell.angle_beta   90.00
_cell.angle_gamma   90.00
#
_symmetry.space_group_name_H-M   'P 1'
#
loop_
_entity.id
_entity.type
_entity.pdbx_description
1 polymer ?
#
loop_
_entity_poly.entity_id
_entity_poly.type
_entity_poly.pdbx_seq_one_letter_code
_entity_poly.pdbx_strand_id
1 'polypeptide(L)' 'MKSREQGEPGQIVKIEAPIHSSNVMLYSKEKEVASRVGHKILEDGSRVRYLIKTGEIIDSAENWKKVVKERVEKKEEASS' A
#
# COMPACT_ATOMS: atom_id res chain seq x y z
N MET A 1 3.54 25.66 2.56
CA MET A 1 4.87 26.10 2.07
C MET A 1 4.74 27.58 1.72
N LYS A 2 5.65 28.46 2.16
CA LYS A 2 5.64 29.83 1.67
C LYS A 2 6.27 29.84 0.27
N SER A 3 5.57 30.38 -0.70
CA SER A 3 6.07 30.65 -2.07
C SER A 3 7.33 31.52 -1.97
N ARG A 4 8.36 31.21 -2.77
CA ARG A 4 9.65 31.93 -2.77
C ARG A 4 9.69 33.05 -3.82
N GLU A 5 8.66 33.16 -4.64
CA GLU A 5 8.55 34.19 -5.67
C GLU A 5 7.72 35.39 -5.17
N GLN A 6 8.22 36.60 -5.43
CA GLN A 6 7.50 37.82 -5.06
C GLN A 6 6.27 37.97 -5.97
N GLY A 7 5.08 37.68 -5.43
CA GLY A 7 3.79 37.85 -6.12
C GLY A 7 2.84 36.66 -6.01
N GLU A 8 3.33 35.48 -5.63
CA GLU A 8 2.47 34.31 -5.48
C GLU A 8 1.84 34.20 -4.07
N PRO A 9 0.51 34.07 -3.95
CA PRO A 9 -0.13 33.83 -2.66
C PRO A 9 0.29 32.46 -2.11
N GLY A 10 0.61 32.41 -0.82
CA GLY A 10 0.94 31.16 -0.15
C GLY A 10 -0.21 30.15 -0.18
N GLN A 11 0.10 28.86 -0.27
CA GLN A 11 -0.90 27.78 -0.34
C GLN A 11 -0.99 27.01 0.99
N ILE A 12 -2.23 26.78 1.46
CA ILE A 12 -2.53 25.84 2.53
C ILE A 12 -2.83 24.49 1.90
N VAL A 13 -1.87 23.57 1.98
CA VAL A 13 -1.99 22.21 1.45
C VAL A 13 -2.06 21.24 2.62
N LYS A 14 -3.04 20.32 2.60
CA LYS A 14 -3.08 19.19 3.52
C LYS A 14 -2.16 18.10 2.97
N ILE A 15 -1.18 17.69 3.75
CA ILE A 15 -0.25 16.61 3.41
C ILE A 15 -0.37 15.49 4.43
N GLU A 16 -0.15 14.26 3.98
CA GLU A 16 -0.12 13.09 4.85
C GLU A 16 1.19 13.05 5.65
N ALA A 17 1.10 12.61 6.92
CA ALA A 17 2.24 12.44 7.81
C ALA A 17 2.51 10.95 8.06
N PRO A 18 3.77 10.56 8.32
CA PRO A 18 4.08 9.17 8.63
C PRO A 18 3.41 8.71 9.93
N ILE A 19 2.99 7.45 9.95
CA ILE A 19 2.44 6.75 11.13
C ILE A 19 3.29 5.53 11.46
N HIS A 20 3.41 5.20 12.74
CA HIS A 20 4.16 4.01 13.17
C HIS A 20 3.45 2.72 12.74
N SER A 21 4.22 1.74 12.26
CA SER A 21 3.69 0.49 11.69
C SER A 21 2.92 -0.38 12.69
N SER A 22 3.18 -0.25 14.00
CA SER A 22 2.41 -0.97 15.02
C SER A 22 0.96 -0.48 15.17
N ASN A 23 0.63 0.69 14.64
CA ASN A 23 -0.70 1.29 14.76
C ASN A 23 -1.63 0.89 13.61
N VAL A 24 -1.19 0.02 12.70
CA VAL A 24 -1.97 -0.44 11.54
C VAL A 24 -2.15 -1.96 11.54
N MET A 25 -3.25 -2.42 10.93
CA MET A 25 -3.55 -3.84 10.74
C MET A 25 -3.96 -4.12 9.30
N LEU A 26 -3.78 -5.37 8.87
CA LEU A 26 -4.29 -5.82 7.57
C LEU A 26 -5.81 -5.99 7.65
N TYR A 27 -6.48 -5.57 6.58
CA TYR A 27 -7.94 -5.50 6.52
C TYR A 27 -8.46 -6.39 5.39
N SER A 28 -9.42 -7.26 5.71
CA SER A 28 -10.19 -8.00 4.71
C SER A 28 -11.28 -7.10 4.15
N LYS A 29 -11.27 -6.86 2.84
CA LYS A 29 -12.38 -6.17 2.15
C LYS A 29 -13.60 -7.06 1.96
N GLU A 30 -13.43 -8.38 1.98
CA GLU A 30 -14.52 -9.33 1.77
C GLU A 30 -15.38 -9.50 3.02
N LYS A 31 -14.73 -9.56 4.19
CA LYS A 31 -15.40 -9.78 5.49
C LYS A 31 -15.43 -8.56 6.38
N GLU A 32 -14.90 -7.44 5.90
CA GLU A 32 -14.88 -6.14 6.59
C GLU A 32 -14.25 -6.19 7.98
N VAL A 33 -13.20 -7.01 8.15
CA VAL A 33 -12.56 -7.25 9.45
C VAL A 33 -11.06 -7.05 9.37
N ALA A 34 -10.53 -6.32 10.36
CA ALA A 34 -9.09 -6.23 10.63
C ALA A 34 -8.58 -7.48 11.36
N SER A 35 -7.43 -8.00 10.90
CA SER A 35 -6.86 -9.24 11.41
C SER A 35 -5.34 -9.20 11.52
N ARG A 36 -4.81 -10.03 12.42
CA ARG A 36 -3.38 -10.32 12.49
C ARG A 36 -2.98 -11.25 11.34
N VAL A 37 -1.69 -11.23 11.02
CA VAL A 37 -1.12 -12.00 9.92
C VAL A 37 -0.48 -13.30 10.44
N GLY A 38 -0.71 -14.39 9.73
CA GLY A 38 0.01 -15.66 9.87
C GLY A 38 0.78 -16.00 8.60
N HIS A 39 1.61 -17.04 8.65
CA HIS A 39 2.34 -17.56 7.50
C HIS A 39 1.90 -18.99 7.18
N LYS A 40 1.73 -19.30 5.90
CA LYS A 40 1.40 -20.64 5.41
C LYS A 40 2.30 -21.00 4.23
N ILE A 41 2.62 -22.28 4.07
CA ILE A 41 3.27 -22.82 2.89
C ILE A 41 2.18 -23.45 2.02
N LEU A 42 2.12 -23.06 0.75
CA LEU A 42 1.20 -23.62 -0.23
C LEU A 42 1.78 -24.89 -0.87
N GLU A 43 0.94 -25.62 -1.61
CA GLU A 43 1.33 -26.89 -2.24
C GLU A 43 2.41 -26.71 -3.33
N ASP A 44 2.49 -25.52 -3.92
CA ASP A 44 3.54 -25.12 -4.86
C ASP A 44 4.90 -24.82 -4.18
N GLY A 45 4.97 -24.92 -2.85
CA GLY A 45 6.16 -24.62 -2.04
C GLY A 45 6.33 -23.14 -1.71
N SER A 46 5.43 -22.26 -2.14
CA SER A 46 5.50 -20.83 -1.86
C SER A 46 5.07 -20.50 -0.42
N ARG A 47 5.78 -19.56 0.23
CA ARG A 47 5.42 -19.06 1.55
C ARG A 47 4.60 -17.78 1.42
N VAL A 48 3.37 -17.82 1.90
CA VAL A 48 2.41 -16.71 1.81
C VAL A 48 1.97 -16.24 3.18
N ARG A 49 1.54 -14.98 3.27
CA ARG A 49 0.84 -14.42 4.42
C ARG A 49 -0.67 -14.64 4.28
N TYR A 50 -1.32 -14.94 5.40
CA TYR A 50 -2.77 -15.08 5.47
C TYR A 50 -3.36 -14.35 6.70
N LEU A 51 -4.62 -13.97 6.63
CA LEU A 51 -5.35 -13.37 7.75
C LEU A 51 -5.81 -14.47 8.72
N ILE A 52 -5.41 -14.39 9.99
CA ILE A 52 -5.69 -15.46 10.96
C ILE A 52 -7.20 -15.64 11.21
N LYS A 53 -7.94 -14.53 11.27
CA LYS A 53 -9.41 -14.56 11.50
C LYS A 53 -10.21 -15.12 10.33
N THR A 54 -9.76 -14.91 9.09
CA THR A 54 -10.59 -15.18 7.90
C THR A 54 -10.06 -16.32 7.03
N GLY A 55 -8.78 -16.67 7.18
CA GLY A 55 -8.10 -17.66 6.34
C GLY A 55 -7.66 -17.14 4.97
N GLU A 56 -7.96 -15.88 4.64
CA GLU A 56 -7.67 -15.30 3.33
C GLU A 56 -6.16 -15.12 3.11
N ILE A 57 -5.69 -15.50 1.93
CA ILE A 57 -4.30 -15.34 1.50
C ILE A 57 -4.14 -13.92 0.92
N ILE A 58 -3.07 -13.24 1.34
CA ILE A 58 -2.83 -11.82 1.02
C ILE A 58 -1.79 -11.67 -0.08
N ASP A 59 -0.81 -12.57 -0.11
CA ASP A 59 0.30 -12.49 -1.04
C ASP A 59 -0.03 -13.22 -2.35
N SER A 60 0.23 -12.57 -3.49
CA SER A 60 0.21 -13.19 -4.81
C SER A 60 1.44 -12.77 -5.61
N ALA A 61 1.99 -13.66 -6.43
CA ALA A 61 3.15 -13.36 -7.29
C ALA A 61 2.82 -12.30 -8.35
N GLU A 62 1.54 -12.17 -8.71
CA GLU A 62 1.04 -11.20 -9.69
C GLU A 62 1.00 -9.78 -9.12
N ASN A 63 0.76 -9.63 -7.80
CA ASN A 63 0.75 -8.32 -7.14
C ASN A 63 2.08 -7.59 -7.33
N TRP A 64 3.22 -8.29 -7.29
CA TRP A 64 4.54 -7.68 -7.56
C TRP A 64 4.61 -7.11 -8.98
N LYS A 65 4.20 -7.89 -9.99
CA LYS A 65 4.24 -7.47 -11.40
C LYS A 65 3.35 -6.25 -11.62
N LYS A 66 2.16 -6.25 -11.01
CA LYS A 66 1.21 -5.14 -11.08
C LYS A 66 1.78 -3.87 -10.48
N VAL A 67 2.33 -3.93 -9.26
CA VAL A 67 2.90 -2.76 -8.59
C VAL A 67 4.10 -2.19 -9.35
N VAL A 68 4.93 -3.05 -9.96
CA VAL A 68 6.05 -2.58 -10.80
C VAL A 68 5.53 -1.87 -12.05
N LYS A 69 4.55 -2.45 -12.74
CA LYS A 69 3.95 -1.85 -13.93
C LYS A 69 3.34 -0.49 -13.62
N GLU A 70 2.52 -0.40 -12.57
CA GLU A 70 1.91 0.87 -12.12
C GLU A 70 2.96 1.94 -11.78
N ARG A 71 4.11 1.55 -11.20
CA ARG A 71 5.22 2.47 -10.92
C ARG A 71 5.94 2.96 -12.17
N VAL A 72 6.00 2.15 -13.23
CA VAL A 72 6.60 2.53 -14.51
C VAL A 72 5.69 3.51 -15.23
N GLU A 73 4.40 3.17 -15.36
CA GLU A 73 3.39 4.04 -15.99
C GLU A 73 3.31 5.41 -15.30
N LYS A 74 3.28 5.43 -13.96
CA LYS A 74 3.25 6.69 -13.19
C LYS A 74 4.52 7.55 -13.35
N LYS A 75 5.66 6.94 -13.67
CA LYS A 75 6.90 7.68 -13.96
C LYS A 75 6.89 8.28 -15.36
N GLU A 76 6.30 7.58 -16.33
CA GLU A 76 6.16 8.06 -17.71
C GLU A 76 5.15 9.23 -17.79
N GLU A 77 4.03 9.13 -17.08
CA GLU A 77 3.03 10.20 -16.96
C GLU A 77 3.58 11.46 -16.27
N ALA A 78 4.42 11.30 -15.24
CA ALA A 78 5.02 12.44 -14.53
C ALA A 78 6.16 13.13 -15.31
N SER A 79 6.65 12.49 -16.39
CA SER A 79 7.69 13.03 -17.27
C SER A 79 7.13 13.70 -18.53
N SER A 80 5.81 13.61 -18.75
CA SER A 80 5.09 14.23 -19.87
C SER A 80 4.33 15.47 -19.38
#